data_AF-A0A944Y4N0-F1
#
_entry.id   AF-A0A944Y4N0-F1
#
_cell.length_a   1.000
_cell.length_b   1.000
_cell.length_c   1.000
_cell.angle_alpha   90.00
_cell.angle_beta   90.00
_cell.angle_gamma   90.00
#
_symmetry.space_group_name_H-M   'P 1'
#
loop_
_entity.id
_entity.type
_entity.pdbx_description
1 polymer ?
#
loop_
_entity_poly.entity_id
_entity_poly.type
_entity_poly.pdbx_seq_one_letter_code
_entity_poly.pdbx_strand_id
1 'polypeptide(L)'
;MKDDFNPEKLAQKLKAATYEHKKSFFDMQRPQEFQVKLRPDAALKPGFFYPDPLIPGGHKAHPTTIAAVRKDIFVAGEEGFEDLECLYICHSCKTELDLQFWHFCPYCEQAFPVDLPSNTTLK
;
A
#
# COMPACT_ATOMS: atom_id res chain seq x y z
N MET A 1 -42.06 -11.41 -15.39
CA MET A 1 -41.15 -11.05 -16.51
C MET A 1 -39.75 -11.38 -16.03
N LYS A 2 -39.02 -12.26 -16.72
CA LYS A 2 -37.61 -12.50 -16.40
C LYS A 2 -36.85 -11.31 -16.95
N ASP A 3 -36.31 -10.46 -16.07
CA ASP A 3 -35.31 -9.50 -16.49
C ASP A 3 -34.11 -10.30 -16.96
N ASP A 4 -33.92 -10.37 -18.27
CA ASP A 4 -32.73 -10.96 -18.87
C ASP A 4 -31.55 -10.09 -18.47
N PHE A 5 -30.84 -10.53 -17.42
CA PHE A 5 -29.61 -9.90 -16.96
C PHE A 5 -28.64 -9.82 -18.14
N ASN A 6 -28.45 -8.61 -18.68
CA ASN A 6 -27.54 -8.34 -19.76
C ASN A 6 -26.31 -7.59 -19.19
N PRO A 7 -25.18 -8.30 -19.00
CA PRO A 7 -23.99 -7.74 -18.37
C PRO A 7 -23.37 -6.59 -19.19
N GLU A 8 -23.54 -6.57 -20.51
CA GLU A 8 -23.01 -5.50 -21.37
C GLU A 8 -23.77 -4.19 -21.18
N LYS A 9 -25.11 -4.27 -21.09
CA LYS A 9 -25.96 -3.10 -20.79
C LYS A 9 -25.69 -2.54 -19.40
N LEU A 10 -25.42 -3.42 -18.42
CA LEU A 10 -25.06 -3.00 -17.08
C LEU A 10 -23.69 -2.30 -17.07
N ALA A 11 -22.69 -2.88 -17.73
CA ALA A 11 -21.36 -2.26 -17.84
C ALA A 11 -21.40 -0.89 -18.52
N GLN A 12 -22.24 -0.69 -19.54
CA GLN A 12 -22.45 0.62 -20.17
C GLN A 12 -23.07 1.64 -19.20
N LYS A 13 -24.06 1.23 -18.40
CA LYS A 13 -24.66 2.11 -17.38
C LYS A 13 -23.67 2.53 -16.31
N LEU A 14 -22.83 1.60 -15.84
CA LEU A 14 -21.80 1.88 -14.85
C LEU A 14 -20.73 2.83 -15.38
N LYS A 15 -20.31 2.68 -16.65
CA LYS A 15 -19.38 3.61 -17.31
C LYS A 15 -19.95 5.03 -17.48
N ALA A 16 -21.26 5.15 -17.64
CA ALA A 16 -21.94 6.43 -17.80
C ALA A 16 -22.26 7.12 -16.45
N ALA A 17 -22.11 6.42 -15.33
CA ALA A 17 -22.33 6.99 -14.02
C ALA A 17 -21.19 7.96 -13.67
N THR A 18 -21.54 9.21 -13.36
CA THR A 18 -20.59 10.27 -13.01
C THR A 18 -20.93 10.89 -11.66
N TYR A 19 -19.91 11.21 -10.86
CA TYR A 19 -20.04 12.06 -9.69
C TYR A 19 -20.02 13.54 -10.12
N GLU A 20 -20.95 14.34 -9.60
CA GLU A 20 -21.10 15.78 -9.88
C GLU A 20 -21.02 16.16 -11.39
N HIS A 21 -21.50 15.29 -12.27
CA HIS A 21 -21.53 15.49 -13.74
C HIS A 21 -20.16 15.79 -14.38
N LYS A 22 -19.04 15.52 -13.69
CA LYS A 22 -17.69 15.90 -14.16
C LYS A 22 -16.65 14.78 -14.10
N LYS A 23 -16.78 13.82 -13.19
CA LYS A 23 -15.83 12.70 -13.05
C LYS A 23 -16.55 11.36 -13.11
N SER A 24 -16.02 10.42 -13.89
CA SER A 24 -16.47 9.01 -13.88
C SER A 24 -16.23 8.42 -12.49
N PHE A 25 -17.16 7.60 -11.99
CA PHE A 25 -16.93 6.83 -10.75
C PHE A 25 -15.84 5.77 -10.90
N PHE A 26 -15.59 5.33 -12.14
CA PHE A 26 -14.68 4.24 -12.43
C PHE A 26 -13.67 4.71 -13.49
N ASP A 27 -12.39 4.78 -13.12
CA ASP A 27 -11.30 4.91 -14.08
C ASP A 27 -10.91 3.51 -14.57
N MET A 28 -11.33 3.20 -15.79
CA MET A 28 -11.08 1.90 -16.44
C MET A 28 -9.71 1.86 -17.15
N GLN A 29 -8.95 2.96 -17.15
CA GLN A 29 -7.83 3.10 -18.09
C GLN A 29 -6.44 2.88 -17.54
N ARG A 30 -6.18 2.88 -16.22
CA ARG A 30 -4.77 2.75 -15.78
C ARG A 30 -4.60 1.93 -14.50
N PRO A 31 -4.18 0.66 -14.61
CA PRO A 31 -3.18 0.17 -13.68
C PRO A 31 -1.96 1.09 -13.79
N GLN A 32 -1.78 1.99 -12.82
CA GLN A 32 -0.60 2.83 -12.74
C GLN A 32 0.45 2.07 -11.94
N GLU A 33 1.52 1.64 -12.61
CA GLU A 33 2.67 1.05 -11.92
C GLU A 33 3.51 2.14 -11.28
N PHE A 34 3.54 2.18 -9.95
CA PHE A 34 4.43 3.05 -9.19
C PHE A 34 5.71 2.28 -8.84
N GLN A 35 6.82 2.63 -9.49
CA GLN A 35 8.13 2.05 -9.18
C GLN A 35 8.97 3.04 -8.37
N VAL A 36 9.21 2.72 -7.10
CA VAL A 36 10.09 3.50 -6.22
C VAL A 36 11.51 2.93 -6.24
N LYS A 37 12.51 3.79 -6.47
CA LYS A 37 13.92 3.40 -6.44
C LYS A 37 14.47 3.53 -5.02
N LEU A 38 14.83 2.40 -4.41
CA LEU A 38 15.42 2.34 -3.07
C LEU A 38 16.91 1.97 -3.14
N ARG A 39 17.77 2.78 -2.51
CA ARG A 39 19.20 2.49 -2.38
C ARG A 39 19.57 2.15 -0.93
N PRO A 40 20.29 1.04 -0.68
CA PRO A 40 20.72 0.70 0.67
C PRO A 40 21.81 1.65 1.18
N ASP A 41 21.70 2.07 2.43
CA ASP A 41 22.68 2.87 3.15
C ASP A 41 22.67 2.48 4.64
N ALA A 42 23.68 1.71 5.06
CA ALA A 42 23.77 1.15 6.42
C ALA A 42 24.08 2.20 7.50
N ALA A 43 24.43 3.43 7.12
CA ALA A 43 24.62 4.53 8.07
C ALA A 43 23.29 5.14 8.53
N LEU A 44 22.19 4.85 7.83
CA LEU A 44 20.87 5.40 8.13
C LEU A 44 20.19 4.62 9.25
N LYS A 45 19.29 5.31 9.96
CA LYS A 45 18.49 4.67 11.00
C LYS A 45 17.49 3.69 10.39
N PRO A 46 17.34 2.47 10.94
CA PRO A 46 16.29 1.55 10.53
C PRO A 46 14.89 2.13 10.74
N GLY A 47 13.92 1.70 9.94
CA GLY A 47 12.53 2.18 9.96
C GLY A 47 12.27 3.50 9.24
N PHE A 48 13.28 4.13 8.64
CA PHE A 48 13.14 5.40 7.93
C PHE A 48 13.57 5.30 6.46
N PHE A 49 12.89 6.11 5.63
CA PHE A 49 13.26 6.39 4.25
C PHE A 49 13.66 7.86 4.13
N TYR A 50 14.77 8.11 3.44
CA TYR A 50 15.31 9.46 3.23
C TYR A 50 15.42 9.73 1.74
N PRO A 51 15.15 10.95 1.25
CA PRO A 51 15.32 11.25 -0.17
C PRO A 51 16.78 11.03 -0.60
N ASP A 52 16.99 10.43 -1.77
CA ASP A 52 18.32 10.19 -2.30
C ASP A 52 18.80 11.43 -3.09
N PRO A 53 19.90 12.10 -2.67
CA PRO A 53 20.43 13.23 -3.42
C PRO A 53 21.01 12.83 -4.78
N LEU A 54 21.32 11.55 -5.01
CA LEU A 54 21.90 11.05 -6.25
C LEU A 54 20.85 10.58 -7.27
N ILE A 55 19.66 10.18 -6.81
CA ILE A 55 18.61 9.60 -7.65
C ILE A 55 17.35 10.46 -7.49
N PRO A 56 17.01 11.30 -8.48
CA PRO A 56 15.77 12.08 -8.45
C PRO A 56 14.54 11.16 -8.28
N GLY A 57 13.71 11.45 -7.28
CA GLY A 57 12.55 10.63 -6.90
C GLY A 57 12.88 9.29 -6.22
N GLY A 58 14.17 9.01 -6.01
CA GLY A 58 14.64 7.84 -5.26
C GLY A 58 14.76 8.12 -3.77
N HIS A 59 14.81 7.06 -2.98
CA HIS A 59 15.03 7.12 -1.54
C HIS A 59 16.18 6.21 -1.14
N LYS A 60 16.82 6.54 -0.03
CA LYS A 60 17.74 5.70 0.70
C LYS A 60 17.09 5.18 1.97
N ALA A 61 17.45 3.96 2.36
CA ALA A 61 17.06 3.41 3.65
C ALA A 61 18.10 2.41 4.14
N HIS A 62 18.05 2.12 5.44
CA HIS A 62 18.83 1.03 6.01
C HIS A 62 18.46 -0.31 5.33
N PRO A 63 19.43 -1.22 5.06
CA PRO A 63 19.13 -2.51 4.44
C PRO A 63 18.00 -3.29 5.13
N THR A 64 17.97 -3.26 6.46
CA THR A 64 16.88 -3.85 7.26
C THR A 64 15.51 -3.24 6.94
N THR A 65 15.41 -1.92 6.79
CA THR A 65 14.15 -1.26 6.41
C THR A 65 13.68 -1.72 5.02
N ILE A 66 14.60 -1.83 4.06
CA ILE A 66 14.30 -2.28 2.71
C ILE A 66 13.82 -3.75 2.70
N ALA A 67 14.40 -4.59 3.56
CA ALA A 67 13.97 -5.98 3.70
C ALA A 67 12.63 -6.12 4.45
N ALA A 68 12.35 -5.20 5.38
CA ALA A 68 11.15 -5.20 6.20
C ALA A 68 9.91 -4.70 5.45
N VAL A 69 10.05 -3.74 4.53
CA VAL A 69 8.91 -3.15 3.82
C VAL A 69 8.28 -4.14 2.85
N ARG A 70 6.95 -4.13 2.73
CA ARG A 70 6.23 -4.89 1.72
C ARG A 70 6.48 -4.30 0.34
N LYS A 71 6.54 -5.14 -0.69
CA LYS A 71 6.77 -4.69 -2.08
C LYS A 71 5.52 -4.07 -2.71
N ASP A 72 4.35 -4.49 -2.24
CA ASP A 72 3.05 -4.16 -2.84
C ASP A 72 2.25 -3.17 -1.98
N ILE A 73 2.92 -2.16 -1.41
CA ILE A 73 2.29 -1.18 -0.52
C ILE A 73 1.36 -0.18 -1.24
N PHE A 74 1.54 0.02 -2.55
CA PHE A 74 0.81 1.04 -3.33
C PHE A 74 -0.34 0.46 -4.18
N VAL A 75 -0.79 -0.76 -3.89
CA VAL A 75 -1.82 -1.45 -4.71
C VAL A 75 -3.20 -0.75 -4.64
N ALA A 76 -3.47 0.03 -3.59
CA ALA A 76 -4.77 0.66 -3.37
C ALA A 76 -4.97 2.04 -4.05
N GLY A 77 -3.97 2.58 -4.77
CA GLY A 77 -4.04 3.95 -5.30
C GLY A 77 -3.89 5.01 -4.20
N GLU A 78 -4.13 6.29 -4.49
CA GLU A 78 -3.91 7.41 -3.54
C GLU A 78 -5.03 7.60 -2.50
N GLU A 79 -6.18 6.92 -2.65
CA GLU A 79 -7.37 7.12 -1.82
C GLU A 79 -7.64 5.89 -0.91
N GLY A 80 -7.84 6.09 0.40
CA GLY A 80 -8.38 5.07 1.31
C GLY A 80 -7.40 4.31 2.23
N PHE A 81 -6.15 4.77 2.41
CA PHE A 81 -5.21 4.13 3.34
C PHE A 81 -5.57 4.30 4.82
N GLU A 82 -6.15 5.45 5.18
CA GLU A 82 -6.45 5.84 6.56
C GLU A 82 -7.44 4.87 7.24
N ASP A 83 -8.43 4.38 6.49
CA ASP A 83 -9.44 3.42 7.00
C ASP A 83 -8.89 2.00 7.18
N LEU A 84 -7.72 1.71 6.62
CA LEU A 84 -7.10 0.40 6.63
C LEU A 84 -5.92 0.32 7.62
N GLU A 85 -5.60 1.42 8.31
CA GLU A 85 -4.49 1.53 9.26
C GLU A 85 -4.56 0.41 10.31
N CYS A 86 -3.41 -0.24 10.54
CA CYS A 86 -3.31 -1.31 11.54
C CYS A 86 -2.14 -1.03 12.48
N LEU A 87 -2.37 -0.13 13.44
CA LEU A 87 -1.38 0.24 14.45
C LEU A 87 -1.05 -0.94 15.38
N TYR A 88 0.23 -1.22 15.50
CA TYR A 88 0.80 -2.28 16.33
C TYR A 88 2.04 -1.76 17.07
N ILE A 89 2.07 -2.00 18.37
CA ILE A 89 3.25 -1.70 19.21
C ILE A 89 4.12 -2.95 19.27
N CYS A 90 5.34 -2.86 18.74
CA CYS A 90 6.27 -3.98 18.76
C CYS A 90 6.59 -4.44 20.19
N HIS A 91 6.39 -5.72 20.49
CA HIS A 91 6.68 -6.26 21.82
C HIS A 91 8.16 -6.18 22.22
N SER A 92 9.08 -6.21 21.24
CA SER A 92 10.53 -6.17 21.46
C SER A 92 11.03 -4.74 21.67
N CYS A 93 10.91 -3.87 20.67
CA CYS A 93 11.46 -2.50 20.73
C CYS A 93 10.47 -1.42 21.16
N LYS A 94 9.20 -1.77 21.41
CA LYS A 94 8.12 -0.86 21.83
C LYS A 94 7.79 0.26 20.84
N THR A 95 8.31 0.18 19.61
CA THR A 95 7.98 1.13 18.54
C THR A 95 6.59 0.84 17.99
N GLU A 96 5.79 1.88 17.82
CA GLU A 96 4.51 1.83 17.12
C GLU A 96 4.74 1.79 15.61
N LEU A 97 4.01 0.91 14.94
CA LEU A 97 4.15 0.58 13.53
C LEU A 97 2.78 0.37 12.93
N ASP A 98 2.61 0.77 11.69
CA ASP A 98 1.45 0.35 10.90
C ASP A 98 1.78 -0.94 10.13
N LEU A 99 1.12 -2.05 10.50
CA LEU A 99 1.37 -3.37 9.93
C LEU A 99 1.05 -3.47 8.43
N GLN A 100 0.33 -2.51 7.87
CA GLN A 100 0.08 -2.45 6.43
C GLN A 100 1.37 -2.46 5.60
N PHE A 101 2.43 -1.82 6.10
CA PHE A 101 3.64 -1.56 5.31
C PHE A 101 4.77 -2.56 5.54
N TRP A 102 4.68 -3.43 6.55
CA TRP A 102 5.83 -4.20 7.03
C TRP A 102 5.59 -5.72 7.07
N HIS A 103 6.62 -6.50 6.76
CA HIS A 103 6.69 -7.95 6.96
C HIS A 103 7.15 -8.33 8.37
N PHE A 104 8.03 -7.51 8.96
CA PHE A 104 8.56 -7.65 10.31
C PHE A 104 8.97 -6.27 10.84
N CYS A 105 9.32 -6.17 12.12
CA CYS A 105 9.70 -4.88 12.70
C CYS A 105 10.97 -4.31 12.06
N PRO A 106 10.94 -3.15 11.38
CA PRO A 106 12.11 -2.59 10.71
C PRO A 106 13.18 -2.08 11.69
N TYR A 107 12.84 -1.92 12.98
CA TYR A 107 13.73 -1.39 14.00
C TYR A 107 14.54 -2.47 14.74
N CYS A 108 13.94 -3.66 14.96
CA CYS A 108 14.56 -4.72 15.76
C CYS A 108 14.50 -6.10 15.12
N GLU A 109 14.02 -6.21 13.88
CA GLU A 109 13.97 -7.44 13.09
C GLU A 109 13.05 -8.54 13.66
N GLN A 110 12.33 -8.23 14.74
CA GLN A 110 11.37 -9.14 15.35
C GLN A 110 10.22 -9.43 14.37
N ALA A 111 9.98 -10.71 14.12
CA ALA A 111 8.82 -11.17 13.38
C ALA A 111 7.53 -10.82 14.11
N PHE A 112 6.50 -10.47 13.35
CA PHE A 112 5.17 -10.21 13.88
C PHE A 112 4.45 -11.53 14.23
N PRO A 113 3.63 -11.59 15.30
CA PRO A 113 2.80 -12.75 15.62
C PRO A 113 1.91 -13.20 14.45
N VAL A 114 1.67 -14.51 14.35
CA VAL A 114 0.88 -15.12 13.26
C VAL A 114 -0.60 -14.73 13.34
N ASP A 115 -1.08 -14.41 14.54
CA ASP A 115 -2.50 -14.16 14.84
C ASP A 115 -2.89 -12.68 14.66
N LEU A 116 -1.98 -11.85 14.15
CA LEU A 116 -2.31 -10.48 13.81
C LEU A 116 -3.31 -10.46 12.67
N PRO A 117 -4.20 -9.44 12.61
CA PRO A 117 -5.13 -9.29 11.51
C PRO A 117 -4.34 -9.26 10.20
N SER A 118 -4.32 -10.40 9.51
CA SER A 118 -3.81 -10.46 8.15
C SER A 118 -4.76 -9.60 7.35
N ASN A 119 -4.29 -8.43 6.93
CA ASN A 119 -5.02 -7.64 5.94
C ASN A 119 -4.94 -8.44 4.62
N THR A 120 -5.76 -9.48 4.54
CA THR A 120 -5.77 -10.50 3.51
C THR A 120 -7.17 -11.11 3.53
N THR A 121 -8.13 -10.43 2.92
CA THR A 121 -9.14 -11.00 2.03
C THR A 121 -9.94 -9.84 1.42
N LEU A 122 -9.40 -9.21 0.36
CA LEU A 122 -10.29 -8.66 -0.66
C LEU A 122 -10.75 -9.88 -1.47
N LYS A 123 -11.97 -10.34 -1.17
CA LYS A 123 -12.71 -11.34 -1.96
C LYS A 123 -13.58 -10.60 -2.97
#